data_AF-A0A1V5JWA8-F1
#
_entry.id   AF-A0A1V5JWA8-F1
#
_cell.length_a   1.000
_cell.length_b   1.000
_cell.length_c   1.000
_cell.angle_alpha   90.00
_cell.angle_beta   90.00
_cell.angle_gamma   90.00
#
_symmetry.space_group_name_H-M   'P 1'
#
loop_
_entity.id
_entity.type
_entity.pdbx_description
1 polymer ?
#
loop_
_entity_poly.entity_id
_entity_poly.type
_entity_poly.pdbx_seq_one_letter_code
_entity_poly.pdbx_strand_id
1 'polypeptide(L)'
;MGGSAAVTAMGPVVPVGDFTVNLSDKEPHIVKTTISLELLSEKGALVMADAGWQVRIRNEIVLVIKDRRLDDLRSAEGVLDLAQDIKRRVNALLPLVEGQPPVVRVLFQDFISQ
;
A
#
# COMPACT_ATOMS: atom_id res chain seq x y z
N MET A 1 -37.70 6.96 -2.05
CA MET A 1 -36.76 6.40 -3.04
C MET A 1 -35.39 6.36 -2.39
N GLY A 2 -35.05 5.24 -1.74
CA GLY A 2 -33.75 5.06 -1.11
C GLY A 2 -32.78 4.52 -2.15
N GLY A 3 -31.80 5.34 -2.56
CA GLY A 3 -30.70 4.90 -3.40
C GLY A 3 -29.86 3.89 -2.63
N SER A 4 -29.98 2.61 -2.97
CA SER A 4 -29.00 1.60 -2.58
C SER A 4 -27.69 1.99 -3.26
N ALA A 5 -26.77 2.61 -2.52
CA ALA A 5 -25.39 2.69 -2.97
C ALA A 5 -24.96 1.25 -3.24
N ALA A 6 -24.68 0.93 -4.50
CA ALA A 6 -24.17 -0.37 -4.88
C ALA A 6 -22.90 -0.59 -4.05
N VAL A 7 -22.95 -1.57 -3.15
CA VAL A 7 -21.79 -1.95 -2.36
C VAL A 7 -20.81 -2.53 -3.38
N THR A 8 -19.83 -1.74 -3.81
CA THR A 8 -18.77 -2.23 -4.69
C THR A 8 -18.15 -3.42 -3.98
N ALA A 9 -18.30 -4.62 -4.56
CA ALA A 9 -17.74 -5.82 -3.99
C ALA A 9 -16.23 -5.59 -3.80
N MET A 10 -15.76 -5.81 -2.56
CA MET A 10 -14.34 -5.68 -2.22
C MET A 10 -13.54 -6.62 -3.11
N GLY A 11 -12.46 -6.09 -3.70
CA GLY A 11 -11.56 -6.89 -4.53
C GLY A 11 -10.71 -7.86 -3.70
N PRO A 12 -9.99 -8.80 -4.33
CA PRO A 12 -9.11 -9.71 -3.60
C PRO A 12 -8.03 -8.94 -2.84
N VAL A 13 -7.76 -9.35 -1.61
CA VAL A 13 -6.75 -8.74 -0.73
C VAL A 13 -5.54 -9.64 -0.66
N VAL A 14 -4.39 -9.13 -1.05
CA VAL A 14 -3.11 -9.86 -1.05
C VAL A 14 -2.19 -9.30 0.04
N PRO A 15 -1.75 -10.14 1.01
CA PRO A 15 -0.72 -9.74 1.97
C PRO A 15 0.61 -9.43 1.28
N VAL A 16 1.22 -8.30 1.61
CA VAL A 16 2.60 -7.96 1.20
C VAL A 16 3.59 -8.26 2.34
N GLY A 17 3.11 -8.13 3.58
CA GLY A 17 3.82 -8.51 4.79
C GLY A 17 4.30 -7.32 5.62
N ASP A 18 5.30 -7.61 6.44
CA ASP A 18 5.71 -6.71 7.52
C ASP A 18 6.87 -5.80 7.08
N PHE A 19 6.84 -4.57 7.56
CA PHE A 19 7.82 -3.54 7.27
C PHE A 19 8.37 -2.95 8.57
N THR A 20 9.69 -2.81 8.65
CA THR A 20 10.37 -2.02 9.67
C THR A 20 11.34 -1.10 8.95
N VAL A 21 11.06 0.21 8.95
CA VAL A 21 11.74 1.18 8.10
C VAL A 21 12.13 2.41 8.91
N ASN A 22 13.37 2.89 8.72
CA ASN A 22 13.83 4.15 9.28
C ASN A 22 13.26 5.32 8.47
N LEU A 23 12.82 6.37 9.15
CA LEU A 23 12.30 7.60 8.55
C LEU A 23 13.41 8.59 8.17
N SER A 24 13.06 9.64 7.42
CA SER A 24 13.96 10.67 6.91
C SER A 24 14.23 11.82 7.90
N ASP A 25 13.81 11.66 9.14
CA ASP A 25 14.03 12.61 10.23
C ASP A 25 15.52 12.80 10.55
N LYS A 26 15.83 13.95 11.17
CA LYS A 26 17.20 14.23 11.68
C LYS A 26 17.58 13.29 12.82
N GLU A 27 16.62 12.99 13.69
CA GLU A 27 16.75 12.00 14.75
C GLU A 27 16.21 10.65 14.27
N PRO A 28 16.81 9.52 14.68
CA PRO A 28 16.37 8.21 14.20
C PRO A 28 14.95 7.88 14.70
N HIS A 29 14.03 7.77 13.76
CA HIS A 29 12.67 7.29 14.00
C HIS A 29 12.38 6.07 13.14
N ILE A 30 11.53 5.18 13.64
CA ILE A 30 11.15 3.94 12.96
C ILE A 30 9.64 3.85 12.79
N VAL A 31 9.23 3.25 11.67
CA VAL A 31 7.87 2.76 11.48
C VAL A 31 7.87 1.25 11.39
N LYS A 32 6.96 0.63 12.13
CA LYS A 32 6.60 -0.78 12.02
C LYS A 32 5.16 -0.87 11.53
N THR A 33 4.95 -1.56 10.42
CA THR A 33 3.62 -1.71 9.84
C THR A 33 3.48 -3.00 9.02
N THR A 34 2.29 -3.59 9.05
CA THR A 34 1.88 -4.72 8.22
C THR A 34 0.97 -4.24 7.09
N ILE A 35 1.32 -4.52 5.84
CA ILE A 35 0.61 -4.01 4.66
C ILE A 35 -0.02 -5.13 3.83
N SER A 36 -1.25 -4.88 3.36
CA SER A 36 -1.93 -5.65 2.33
C SER A 36 -2.44 -4.74 1.22
N LEU A 37 -2.57 -5.28 0.00
CA LEU A 37 -3.13 -4.56 -1.13
C LEU A 37 -4.48 -5.13 -1.52
N GLU A 38 -5.48 -4.27 -1.66
CA GLU A 38 -6.74 -4.61 -2.32
C GLU A 38 -6.56 -4.43 -3.83
N LEU A 39 -6.90 -5.46 -4.60
CA LEU A 39 -6.69 -5.50 -6.04
C LEU A 39 -8.01 -5.43 -6.81
N LEU A 40 -7.92 -5.03 -8.08
CA LEU A 40 -9.08 -4.86 -8.93
C LEU A 40 -9.79 -6.19 -9.22
N SER A 41 -9.02 -7.27 -9.42
CA SER A 41 -9.56 -8.58 -9.79
C SER A 41 -8.60 -9.71 -9.41
N GLU A 42 -9.10 -10.95 -9.46
CA GLU A 42 -8.31 -12.17 -9.23
C GLU A 42 -7.12 -12.29 -10.19
N LYS A 43 -7.25 -11.75 -11.41
CA LYS A 43 -6.13 -11.70 -12.36
C LYS A 43 -4.99 -10.82 -11.84
N GLY A 44 -5.32 -9.71 -11.17
CA GLY A 44 -4.32 -8.89 -10.48
C GLY A 44 -3.64 -9.65 -9.33
N ALA A 45 -4.40 -10.44 -8.57
CA ALA A 45 -3.85 -11.27 -7.51
C ALA A 45 -2.85 -12.31 -8.03
N LEU A 46 -3.15 -12.94 -9.17
CA LEU A 46 -2.23 -13.87 -9.83
C LEU A 46 -0.93 -13.20 -10.29
N VAL A 47 -0.99 -11.99 -10.85
CA VAL A 47 0.22 -11.23 -11.22
C VAL A 47 1.07 -10.94 -9.99
N MET A 48 0.43 -10.55 -8.89
CA MET A 48 1.11 -10.28 -7.63
C MET A 48 1.65 -11.54 -6.94
N ALA A 49 1.12 -12.73 -7.22
CA ALA A 49 1.61 -13.98 -6.63
C ALA A 49 3.02 -14.36 -7.13
N ASP A 50 3.48 -13.79 -8.26
CA ASP A 50 4.83 -13.98 -8.75
C ASP A 50 5.88 -13.41 -7.78
N ALA A 51 6.87 -14.22 -7.42
CA ALA A 51 7.89 -13.85 -6.43
C ALA A 51 8.75 -12.65 -6.88
N GLY A 52 8.98 -12.48 -8.19
CA GLY A 52 9.72 -11.35 -8.73
C GLY A 52 8.97 -10.03 -8.52
N TRP A 53 7.65 -10.04 -8.73
CA TRP A 53 6.81 -8.87 -8.43
C TRP A 53 6.75 -8.57 -6.94
N GLN A 54 6.61 -9.58 -6.07
CA GLN A 54 6.57 -9.37 -4.61
C GLN A 54 7.81 -8.65 -4.08
N VAL A 55 9.00 -9.06 -4.51
CA VAL A 55 10.27 -8.41 -4.09
C VAL A 55 10.31 -6.96 -4.56
N ARG A 56 9.91 -6.68 -5.80
CA ARG A 56 9.90 -5.32 -6.35
C ARG A 56 8.89 -4.42 -5.63
N ILE A 57 7.67 -4.92 -5.36
CA ILE A 57 6.63 -4.18 -4.64
C ILE A 57 7.11 -3.83 -3.23
N ARG A 58 7.69 -4.81 -2.50
CA ARG A 58 8.25 -4.58 -1.17
C ARG A 58 9.34 -3.50 -1.19
N ASN A 59 10.25 -3.54 -2.18
CA ASN A 59 11.27 -2.51 -2.34
C ASN A 59 10.66 -1.11 -2.49
N GLU A 60 9.69 -0.94 -3.38
CA GLU A 60 9.07 0.36 -3.62
C GLU A 60 8.33 0.88 -2.38
N ILE A 61 7.67 0.01 -1.62
CA ILE A 61 7.03 0.38 -0.35
C ILE A 61 8.07 0.88 0.66
N VAL A 62 9.19 0.17 0.82
CA VAL A 62 10.27 0.60 1.71
C VAL A 62 10.80 1.98 1.32
N LEU A 63 11.02 2.23 0.03
CA LEU A 63 11.51 3.53 -0.44
C LEU A 63 10.51 4.65 -0.17
N VAL A 64 9.20 4.42 -0.40
CA VAL A 64 8.16 5.42 -0.12
C VAL A 64 8.06 5.72 1.38
N ILE A 65 8.15 4.71 2.25
CA ILE A 65 8.11 4.93 3.72
C ILE A 65 9.39 5.64 4.18
N LYS A 66 10.55 5.27 3.63
CA LYS A 66 11.85 5.82 4.02
C LYS A 66 11.95 7.33 3.79
N ASP A 67 11.24 7.87 2.80
CA ASP A 67 11.24 9.30 2.50
C ASP A 67 10.36 10.11 3.48
N ARG A 68 9.53 9.47 4.31
CA ARG A 68 8.63 10.14 5.26
C ARG A 68 9.34 10.64 6.50
N ARG A 69 8.77 11.69 7.10
CA ARG A 69 9.09 12.14 8.46
C ARG A 69 8.06 11.66 9.46
N LEU A 70 8.43 11.60 10.73
CA LEU A 70 7.54 11.19 11.81
C LEU A 70 6.28 12.06 11.87
N ASP A 71 6.44 13.38 11.74
CA ASP A 71 5.33 14.32 11.81
C ASP A 71 4.30 14.10 10.69
N ASP A 72 4.73 13.58 9.53
CA ASP A 72 3.84 13.24 8.41
C ASP A 72 2.94 12.02 8.73
N LEU A 73 3.27 11.23 9.75
CA LEU A 73 2.63 9.94 10.03
C LEU A 73 1.88 9.91 11.37
N ARG A 74 1.84 11.04 12.09
CA ARG A 74 1.14 11.17 13.38
C ARG A 74 -0.38 11.26 13.25
N SER A 75 -0.87 11.66 12.08
CA SER A 75 -2.30 11.83 11.83
C SER A 75 -2.84 10.75 10.89
N ALA A 76 -4.15 10.47 11.01
CA ALA A 76 -4.82 9.55 10.09
C ALA A 76 -4.76 10.05 8.63
N GLU A 77 -4.83 11.37 8.41
CA GLU A 77 -4.68 11.98 7.09
C GLU A 77 -3.29 11.70 6.50
N GLY A 78 -2.24 11.85 7.30
CA GLY A 78 -0.88 11.55 6.87
C GLY A 78 -0.64 10.08 6.53
N VAL A 79 -1.27 9.17 7.28
CA VAL A 79 -1.26 7.73 6.95
C VAL A 79 -2.05 7.44 5.65
N LEU A 80 -3.14 8.15 5.40
CA LEU A 80 -3.89 8.05 4.14
C LEU A 80 -3.07 8.54 2.95
N ASP A 81 -2.33 9.65 3.11
CA ASP A 81 -1.41 10.16 2.11
C ASP A 81 -0.29 9.16 1.81
N LEU A 82 0.29 8.54 2.84
CA LEU A 82 1.25 7.44 2.68
C LEU A 82 0.64 6.28 1.86
N ALA A 83 -0.59 5.87 2.17
CA ALA A 83 -1.30 4.85 1.41
C ALA A 83 -1.49 5.22 -0.07
N GLN A 84 -1.86 6.49 -0.36
CA GLN A 84 -2.00 6.94 -1.74
C GLN A 84 -0.67 6.93 -2.49
N ASP A 85 0.42 7.33 -1.84
CA ASP A 85 1.74 7.41 -2.47
C ASP A 85 2.29 6.02 -2.75
N ILE A 86 2.12 5.08 -1.81
CA ILE A 86 2.43 3.65 -2.03
C ILE A 86 1.61 3.13 -3.21
N LYS A 87 0.30 3.35 -3.22
CA LYS A 87 -0.58 2.90 -4.31
C LYS A 87 -0.11 3.44 -5.66
N ARG A 88 0.20 4.74 -5.76
CA ARG A 88 0.68 5.35 -7.01
C ARG A 88 1.99 4.71 -7.46
N ARG A 89 2.94 4.50 -6.54
CA ARG A 89 4.24 3.92 -6.84
C ARG A 89 4.13 2.47 -7.31
N VAL A 90 3.35 1.65 -6.60
CA VAL A 90 3.14 0.24 -6.94
C VAL A 90 2.39 0.10 -8.27
N ASN A 91 1.37 0.91 -8.52
CA ASN A 91 0.64 0.90 -9.79
C ASN A 91 1.50 1.37 -10.98
N ALA A 92 2.47 2.25 -10.78
CA ALA A 92 3.41 2.64 -11.83
C ALA A 92 4.41 1.52 -12.18
N LEU A 93 4.64 0.59 -11.25
CA LEU A 93 5.53 -0.55 -11.43
C LEU A 93 4.82 -1.73 -12.13
N LEU A 94 3.56 -1.98 -11.80
CA LEU A 94 2.83 -3.16 -12.24
C LEU A 94 2.22 -2.99 -13.63
N PRO A 95 2.13 -4.08 -14.43
CA PRO A 95 1.40 -4.04 -15.68
C PRO A 95 -0.09 -3.76 -15.42
N LEU A 96 -0.74 -3.12 -16.39
CA LEU A 96 -2.19 -2.94 -16.35
C LEU A 96 -2.90 -4.30 -16.38
N VAL A 97 -3.96 -4.43 -15.60
CA VAL A 97 -4.87 -5.57 -15.58
C VAL A 97 -6.21 -5.07 -16.06
N GLU A 98 -6.75 -5.70 -17.12
CA GLU A 98 -8.04 -5.28 -17.70
C GLU A 98 -8.03 -3.80 -18.15
N GLY A 99 -6.86 -3.31 -18.58
CA GLY A 99 -6.67 -1.93 -19.01
C GLY A 99 -6.58 -0.92 -17.87
N GLN A 100 -6.55 -1.37 -16.61
CA GLN A 100 -6.53 -0.50 -15.42
C GLN A 100 -5.37 -0.84 -14.48
N PRO A 101 -4.95 0.12 -13.63
CA PRO A 101 -3.98 -0.16 -12.58
C PRO A 101 -4.53 -1.19 -11.58
N PRO A 102 -3.77 -2.24 -11.24
CA PRO A 102 -4.31 -3.38 -10.49
C PRO A 102 -4.56 -3.09 -9.00
N VAL A 103 -3.87 -2.13 -8.38
CA VAL A 103 -4.02 -1.82 -6.95
C VAL A 103 -5.09 -0.76 -6.71
N VAL A 104 -6.12 -1.13 -5.97
CA VAL A 104 -7.27 -0.27 -5.62
C VAL A 104 -7.01 0.47 -4.32
N ARG A 105 -6.54 -0.25 -3.28
CA ARG A 105 -6.22 0.31 -1.95
C ARG A 105 -4.96 -0.32 -1.35
N VAL A 106 -4.31 0.47 -0.50
CA VAL A 106 -3.27 0.01 0.43
C VAL A 106 -3.90 -0.03 1.81
N LEU A 107 -3.81 -1.17 2.48
CA LEU A 107 -4.43 -1.42 3.76
C LEU A 107 -3.34 -1.68 4.80
N PHE A 108 -3.31 -0.86 5.85
CA PHE A 108 -2.45 -1.07 7.01
C PHE A 108 -3.23 -1.90 8.04
N GLN A 109 -2.67 -3.03 8.44
CA GLN A 109 -3.28 -3.88 9.49
C GLN A 109 -2.85 -3.44 10.89
N ASP A 110 -1.65 -2.89 10.99
CA ASP A 110 -1.10 -2.23 12.18
C ASP A 110 -0.24 -1.04 11.73
N PHE A 111 -0.01 -0.09 12.64
CA PHE A 111 0.85 1.05 12.37
C PHE A 111 1.44 1.59 13.67
N ILE A 112 2.76 1.45 13.84
CA ILE A 112 3.49 1.92 15.02
C ILE A 112 4.63 2.81 14.54
N SER A 113 4.66 4.05 15.01
CA SER A 113 5.75 5.00 14.77
C SER A 113 6.43 5.36 16.09
N GLN A 114 7.77 5.30 16.15
CA GLN A 114 8.59 5.60 17.33
C GLN A 114 9.76 6.49 17.01
#